data_AF-A0AAD7JIB6-F1
#
_entry.id   AF-A0AAD7JIB6-F1
#
_cell.length_a   1.000
_cell.length_b   1.000
_cell.length_c   1.000
_cell.angle_alpha   90.00
_cell.angle_beta   90.00
_cell.angle_gamma   90.00
#
_symmetry.space_group_name_H-M   'P 1'
#
loop_
_entity.id
_entity.type
_entity.pdbx_description
1 polymer ?
#
loop_
_entity_poly.entity_id
_entity_poly.type
_entity_poly.pdbx_seq_one_letter_code
_entity_poly.pdbx_strand_id
1 'polypeptide(L)'
;MSPDSSEQTLVHPDPSFYRARAKDYVELHDQVETSVGLLNSLEAFLSTFQKDLSAVSGQISDLQDRSKDIEKRLKSRRKIEKPLACLITDITIPPYLATLILDSDVGESWILSIEEFERRLDTAKGRSRVKAARDLGEVSEGLRIVAATKLRAFFLALFQPIRSNVTTNMQVMQTSVLLKYKPLFAFLQRQAPNVAHEIQRSYVGAARVYYETGFRRYARSLGWIKSRTVEKLETIVSSERDRDMAVDPGRLAHGKIEGPGVTLAYMADDKTHKEPVEALARSLLLVFMDNATAEYTFVTTFFTVDPLIMSEEAETAFSPGLLSPDGRERRMSAAASEHGARRNRAASIVSARGMQSLQSLAVAVKEEQASSDAIWKQIMDPVLEYTQIFFANTLEPVPPAVPLLTIIRLTEDVMAEIQKRACPPAESFIFSLRLKMWPVFQKVMTEHVEALKKLAEGANAGYFSRTAATTDAVVSNICKRYVVMFNSFVTLTEQTEETMIFSNLLRLRQELAKLITRHTEQISDPVSKATSQSTVYEGLLQGLSKGTHLTAHLKSQQEIAYWANLEEEARRKIVATNQLKSRR
;
A
#
# COMPACT_ATOMS: atom_id res chain seq x y z
N MET A 1 -111.14 3.37 54.29
CA MET A 1 -112.41 3.31 55.04
C MET A 1 -113.39 2.52 54.21
N SER A 2 -113.73 1.32 54.67
CA SER A 2 -115.00 0.65 54.34
C SER A 2 -116.14 1.41 55.03
N PRO A 3 -117.39 0.95 54.93
CA PRO A 3 -118.28 0.74 53.79
C PRO A 3 -119.44 1.79 53.91
N ASP A 4 -120.53 1.77 53.15
CA ASP A 4 -121.76 1.06 53.53
C ASP A 4 -122.83 1.19 52.43
N SER A 5 -123.76 0.25 52.51
CA SER A 5 -124.83 -0.12 51.61
C SER A 5 -126.08 0.74 51.83
N SER A 6 -126.87 0.97 50.78
CA SER A 6 -128.33 1.17 50.88
C SER A 6 -128.97 0.94 49.51
N GLU A 7 -129.92 0.01 49.46
CA GLU A 7 -130.83 -0.24 48.34
C GLU A 7 -131.65 1.00 47.99
N GLN A 8 -131.81 1.27 46.69
CA GLN A 8 -133.01 1.91 46.12
C GLN A 8 -133.32 1.28 44.77
N THR A 9 -134.37 0.45 44.76
CA THR A 9 -134.85 -0.32 43.62
C THR A 9 -135.76 0.54 42.73
N LEU A 10 -135.37 0.63 41.45
CA LEU A 10 -136.16 0.84 40.23
C LEU A 10 -137.02 2.13 40.07
N VAL A 11 -136.51 3.04 39.23
CA VAL A 11 -137.32 3.82 38.28
C VAL A 11 -136.59 3.85 36.94
N HIS A 12 -137.13 3.15 35.94
CA HIS A 12 -136.67 3.17 34.54
C HIS A 12 -136.84 4.59 33.94
N PRO A 13 -135.79 5.25 33.45
CA PRO A 13 -135.93 6.39 32.56
C PRO A 13 -136.12 5.91 31.12
N ASP A 14 -137.06 6.55 30.44
CA ASP A 14 -137.54 6.28 29.09
C ASP A 14 -136.42 6.03 28.04
N PRO A 15 -136.50 4.96 27.23
CA PRO A 15 -135.56 4.68 26.14
C PRO A 15 -135.59 5.71 25.00
N SER A 16 -136.44 6.75 25.08
CA SER A 16 -136.55 7.80 24.07
C SER A 16 -135.40 8.83 24.11
N PHE A 17 -134.81 9.10 25.28
CA PHE A 17 -133.74 10.10 25.43
C PHE A 17 -132.43 9.67 24.75
N TYR A 18 -132.02 8.42 24.95
CA TYR A 18 -130.86 7.84 24.26
C TYR A 18 -131.12 7.65 22.76
N ARG A 19 -132.38 7.38 22.36
CA ARG A 19 -132.76 7.15 20.97
C ARG A 19 -132.78 8.41 20.11
N ALA A 20 -133.08 9.57 20.69
CA ALA A 20 -133.07 10.85 19.97
C ALA A 20 -131.65 11.32 19.62
N ARG A 21 -130.66 11.10 20.50
CA ARG A 21 -129.24 11.42 20.25
C ARG A 21 -128.41 10.25 19.72
N ALA A 22 -129.00 9.06 19.59
CA ALA A 22 -128.33 7.88 19.06
C ALA A 22 -127.77 8.09 17.65
N LYS A 23 -128.46 8.86 16.79
CA LYS A 23 -127.97 9.17 15.45
C LYS A 23 -126.68 9.98 15.48
N ASP A 24 -126.63 11.03 16.31
CA ASP A 24 -125.42 11.87 16.45
C ASP A 24 -124.26 11.09 17.08
N TYR A 25 -124.53 10.20 18.04
CA TYR A 25 -123.50 9.32 18.61
C TYR A 25 -123.02 8.24 17.63
N VAL A 26 -123.89 7.72 16.77
CA VAL A 26 -123.54 6.76 15.70
C VAL A 26 -122.75 7.46 14.60
N GLU A 27 -123.13 8.67 14.20
CA GLU A 27 -122.39 9.46 13.21
C GLU A 27 -121.01 9.89 13.75
N LEU A 28 -120.93 10.29 15.02
CA LEU A 28 -119.65 10.56 15.67
C LEU A 28 -118.82 9.27 15.80
N HIS A 29 -119.44 8.12 16.08
CA HIS A 29 -118.76 6.83 16.10
C HIS A 29 -118.21 6.47 14.73
N ASP A 30 -119.00 6.62 13.65
CA ASP A 30 -118.57 6.40 12.26
C ASP A 30 -117.42 7.33 11.90
N GLN A 31 -117.47 8.62 12.27
CA GLN A 31 -116.39 9.59 12.03
C GLN A 31 -115.13 9.25 12.84
N VAL A 32 -115.28 8.85 14.10
CA VAL A 32 -114.16 8.39 14.93
C VAL A 32 -113.58 7.10 14.34
N GLU A 33 -114.40 6.16 13.90
CA GLU A 33 -113.98 4.90 13.30
C GLU A 33 -113.27 5.13 11.96
N THR A 34 -113.72 6.08 11.13
CA THR A 34 -112.98 6.49 9.92
C THR A 34 -111.66 7.17 10.27
N SER A 35 -111.63 8.03 11.30
CA SER A 35 -110.39 8.68 11.74
C SER A 35 -109.38 7.68 12.33
N VAL A 36 -109.87 6.66 13.04
CA VAL A 36 -109.08 5.54 13.57
C VAL A 36 -108.61 4.65 12.42
N GLY A 37 -109.44 4.40 11.41
CA GLY A 37 -109.05 3.68 10.20
C GLY A 37 -107.96 4.40 9.40
N LEU A 38 -108.06 5.72 9.26
CA LEU A 38 -107.01 6.56 8.67
C LEU A 38 -105.74 6.54 9.53
N LEU A 39 -105.86 6.61 10.86
CA LEU A 39 -104.71 6.48 11.76
C LEU A 39 -104.04 5.11 11.62
N ASN A 40 -104.81 4.02 11.55
CA ASN A 40 -104.30 2.67 11.35
C ASN A 40 -103.59 2.53 10.00
N SER A 41 -104.13 3.16 8.95
CA SER A 41 -103.47 3.21 7.63
C SER A 41 -102.17 4.01 7.68
N LEU A 42 -102.13 5.10 8.44
CA LEU A 42 -100.96 5.96 8.59
C LEU A 42 -99.91 5.25 9.47
N GLU A 43 -100.33 4.52 10.50
CA GLU A 43 -99.48 3.65 11.32
C GLU A 43 -98.90 2.50 10.50
N ALA A 44 -99.71 1.82 9.69
CA ALA A 44 -99.23 0.76 8.80
C ALA A 44 -98.23 1.30 7.74
N PHE A 45 -98.50 2.47 7.17
CA PHE A 45 -97.58 3.13 6.23
C PHE A 45 -96.28 3.54 6.92
N LEU A 46 -96.34 4.16 8.10
CA LEU A 46 -95.17 4.54 8.88
C LEU A 46 -94.37 3.33 9.35
N SER A 47 -95.03 2.24 9.74
CA SER A 47 -94.38 0.98 10.12
C SER A 47 -93.64 0.35 8.94
N THR A 48 -94.28 0.35 7.76
CA THR A 48 -93.64 -0.14 6.52
C THR A 48 -92.49 0.77 6.11
N PHE A 49 -92.67 2.10 6.16
CA PHE A 49 -91.63 3.08 5.85
C PHE A 49 -90.45 2.98 6.82
N GLN A 50 -90.70 2.81 8.13
CA GLN A 50 -89.66 2.59 9.13
C GLN A 50 -88.90 1.27 8.86
N LYS A 51 -89.62 0.20 8.52
CA LYS A 51 -89.02 -1.09 8.17
C LYS A 51 -88.14 -0.98 6.92
N ASP A 52 -88.59 -0.29 5.89
CA ASP A 52 -87.84 -0.06 4.66
C ASP A 52 -86.63 0.84 4.89
N LEU A 53 -86.75 1.91 5.69
CA LEU A 53 -85.64 2.79 6.05
C LEU A 53 -84.60 2.05 6.90
N SER A 54 -85.05 1.17 7.80
CA SER A 54 -84.16 0.28 8.58
C SER A 54 -83.43 -0.72 7.68
N ALA A 55 -84.13 -1.30 6.70
CA ALA A 55 -83.54 -2.22 5.72
C ALA A 55 -82.52 -1.52 4.81
N VAL A 56 -82.86 -0.34 4.28
CA VAL A 56 -81.96 0.47 3.44
C VAL A 56 -80.78 0.98 4.26
N SER A 57 -80.99 1.44 5.49
CA SER A 57 -79.89 1.84 6.40
C SER A 57 -78.98 0.65 6.73
N GLY A 58 -79.54 -0.54 6.89
CA GLY A 58 -78.77 -1.78 7.04
C GLY A 58 -77.91 -2.08 5.81
N GLN A 59 -78.51 -2.03 4.61
CA GLN A 59 -77.78 -2.22 3.35
C GLN A 59 -76.70 -1.17 3.11
N ILE A 60 -76.97 0.10 3.46
CA ILE A 60 -75.99 1.19 3.36
C ILE A 60 -74.84 0.96 4.36
N SER A 61 -75.15 0.51 5.59
CA SER A 61 -74.12 0.14 6.57
C SER A 61 -73.27 -1.02 6.06
N ASP A 62 -73.90 -2.07 5.54
CA ASP A 62 -73.20 -3.23 4.95
C ASP A 62 -72.32 -2.82 3.77
N LEU A 63 -72.80 -1.92 2.91
CA LEU A 63 -72.03 -1.40 1.78
C LEU A 63 -70.85 -0.54 2.26
N GLN A 64 -71.04 0.29 3.29
CA GLN A 64 -69.97 1.07 3.89
C GLN A 64 -68.92 0.19 4.55
N ASP A 65 -69.33 -0.88 5.24
CA ASP A 65 -68.41 -1.83 5.87
C ASP A 65 -67.63 -2.63 4.82
N ARG A 66 -68.29 -3.04 3.73
CA ARG A 66 -67.61 -3.62 2.55
C ARG A 66 -66.62 -2.64 1.92
N SER A 67 -67.00 -1.37 1.76
CA SER A 67 -66.13 -0.34 1.21
C SER A 67 -64.90 -0.13 2.09
N LYS A 68 -65.07 -0.08 3.42
CA LYS A 68 -63.97 0.03 4.38
C LYS A 68 -63.07 -1.21 4.36
N ASP A 69 -63.62 -2.41 4.22
CA ASP A 69 -62.83 -3.64 4.08
C ASP A 69 -61.98 -3.61 2.80
N ILE A 70 -62.58 -3.24 1.66
CA ILE A 70 -61.87 -3.10 0.39
C ILE A 70 -60.76 -2.05 0.51
N GLU A 71 -61.04 -0.91 1.15
CA GLU A 71 -60.05 0.15 1.37
C GLU A 71 -58.88 -0.34 2.26
N LYS A 72 -59.17 -1.11 3.32
CA LYS A 72 -58.14 -1.74 4.17
C LYS A 72 -57.28 -2.71 3.36
N ARG A 73 -57.89 -3.56 2.52
CA ARG A 73 -57.19 -4.51 1.65
C ARG A 73 -56.35 -3.81 0.58
N LEU A 74 -56.81 -2.69 0.06
CA LEU A 74 -56.06 -1.88 -0.91
C LEU A 74 -54.85 -1.23 -0.24
N LYS A 75 -55.03 -0.64 0.95
CA LYS A 75 -53.94 -0.05 1.73
C LYS A 75 -52.89 -1.09 2.11
N SER A 76 -53.28 -2.30 2.50
CA SER A 76 -52.33 -3.37 2.83
C SER A 76 -51.55 -3.84 1.60
N ARG A 77 -52.21 -4.02 0.45
CA ARG A 77 -51.54 -4.39 -0.81
C ARG A 77 -50.55 -3.33 -1.30
N ARG A 78 -50.94 -2.05 -1.27
CA ARG A 78 -50.06 -0.94 -1.68
C ARG A 78 -48.80 -0.82 -0.82
N LYS A 79 -48.88 -1.17 0.47
CA LYS A 79 -47.71 -1.23 1.36
C LYS A 79 -46.73 -2.34 0.99
N ILE A 80 -47.23 -3.47 0.46
CA ILE A 80 -46.41 -4.64 0.10
C ILE A 80 -45.87 -4.54 -1.33
N GLU A 81 -46.58 -3.84 -2.22
CA GLU A 81 -46.24 -3.67 -3.63
C GLU A 81 -44.82 -3.13 -3.83
N LYS A 82 -44.45 -2.03 -3.15
CA LYS A 82 -43.13 -1.41 -3.32
C LYS A 82 -41.97 -2.33 -2.88
N PRO A 83 -41.98 -2.91 -1.66
CA PRO A 83 -40.96 -3.88 -1.26
C PRO A 83 -40.87 -5.11 -2.17
N LEU A 84 -42.01 -5.62 -2.66
CA LEU A 84 -42.04 -6.78 -3.55
C LEU A 84 -41.47 -6.44 -4.93
N ALA A 85 -41.79 -5.27 -5.49
CA ALA A 85 -41.24 -4.80 -6.75
C ALA A 85 -39.72 -4.60 -6.68
N CYS A 86 -39.21 -4.01 -5.59
CA CYS A 86 -37.78 -3.92 -5.31
C CYS A 86 -37.14 -5.32 -5.27
N LEU A 87 -37.70 -6.23 -4.46
CA LEU A 87 -37.20 -7.61 -4.33
C LEU A 87 -37.11 -8.36 -5.66
N ILE A 88 -38.13 -8.23 -6.51
CA ILE A 88 -38.15 -8.87 -7.84
C ILE A 88 -37.05 -8.26 -8.72
N THR A 89 -36.89 -6.93 -8.70
CA THR A 89 -35.87 -6.25 -9.50
C THR A 89 -34.45 -6.64 -9.08
N ASP A 90 -34.21 -6.83 -7.78
CA ASP A 90 -32.89 -7.20 -7.27
C ASP A 90 -32.51 -8.67 -7.57
N ILE A 91 -33.49 -9.58 -7.58
CA ILE A 91 -33.24 -11.02 -7.78
C ILE A 91 -33.23 -11.38 -9.27
N THR A 92 -33.98 -10.65 -10.10
CA THR A 92 -34.12 -10.98 -11.52
C THR A 92 -32.84 -10.62 -12.27
N ILE A 93 -32.29 -11.57 -13.01
CA ILE A 93 -31.20 -11.34 -13.95
C ILE A 93 -31.80 -10.78 -15.24
N PRO A 94 -31.48 -9.52 -15.63
CA PRO A 94 -31.99 -8.95 -16.87
C PRO A 94 -31.55 -9.78 -18.10
N PRO A 95 -32.42 -9.96 -19.12
CA PRO A 95 -32.10 -10.74 -20.32
C PRO A 95 -30.83 -10.25 -21.05
N TYR A 96 -30.60 -8.93 -21.06
CA TYR A 96 -29.41 -8.36 -21.72
C TYR A 96 -28.09 -8.79 -21.06
N LEU A 97 -28.06 -8.99 -19.73
CA LEU A 97 -26.87 -9.48 -19.03
C LEU A 97 -26.60 -10.93 -19.40
N ALA A 98 -27.65 -11.75 -19.49
CA ALA A 98 -27.52 -13.15 -19.89
C ALA A 98 -27.02 -13.26 -21.35
N THR A 99 -27.59 -12.52 -22.29
CA THR A 99 -27.14 -12.51 -23.69
C THR A 99 -25.72 -11.96 -23.83
N LEU A 100 -25.34 -10.94 -23.07
CA LEU A 100 -23.97 -10.42 -23.07
C LEU A 100 -22.98 -11.50 -22.62
N ILE A 101 -23.27 -12.19 -21.50
CA ILE A 101 -22.39 -13.23 -20.96
C ILE A 101 -22.30 -14.44 -21.92
N LEU A 102 -23.40 -14.84 -22.54
CA LEU A 102 -23.46 -16.01 -23.41
C LEU A 102 -22.89 -15.74 -24.81
N ASP A 103 -23.27 -14.65 -25.45
CA ASP A 103 -23.06 -14.45 -26.89
C ASP A 103 -21.86 -13.54 -27.22
N SER A 104 -21.40 -12.73 -26.27
CA SER A 104 -20.31 -11.76 -26.50
C SER A 104 -18.96 -12.25 -26.00
N ASP A 105 -17.88 -11.74 -26.59
CA ASP A 105 -16.52 -11.90 -26.07
C ASP A 105 -16.22 -10.89 -24.95
N VAL A 106 -15.26 -11.23 -24.10
CA VAL A 106 -14.86 -10.39 -22.95
C VAL A 106 -14.21 -9.10 -23.46
N GLY A 107 -14.74 -7.96 -23.02
CA GLY A 107 -14.28 -6.63 -23.40
C GLY A 107 -14.61 -5.59 -22.34
N GLU A 108 -14.62 -4.31 -22.71
CA GLU A 108 -14.85 -3.21 -21.76
C GLU A 108 -16.29 -3.16 -21.23
N SER A 109 -17.26 -3.55 -22.06
CA SER A 109 -18.68 -3.64 -21.68
C SER A 109 -18.90 -4.62 -20.52
N TRP A 110 -18.05 -5.64 -20.38
CA TRP A 110 -18.16 -6.63 -19.31
C TRP A 110 -17.85 -6.05 -17.94
N ILE A 111 -17.08 -4.96 -17.83
CA ILE A 111 -16.64 -4.42 -16.54
C ILE A 111 -17.85 -4.03 -15.67
N LEU A 112 -18.73 -3.18 -16.21
CA LEU A 112 -19.94 -2.75 -15.50
C LEU A 112 -20.99 -3.86 -15.42
N SER A 113 -21.11 -4.68 -16.47
CA SER A 113 -22.11 -5.74 -16.52
C SER A 113 -21.83 -6.89 -15.55
N ILE A 114 -20.55 -7.24 -15.33
CA ILE A 114 -20.16 -8.26 -14.34
C ILE A 114 -20.33 -7.74 -12.92
N GLU A 115 -20.02 -6.47 -12.66
CA GLU A 115 -20.29 -5.85 -11.36
C GLU A 115 -21.80 -5.85 -11.05
N GLU A 116 -22.62 -5.51 -12.05
CA GLU A 116 -24.06 -5.56 -11.96
C GLU A 116 -24.60 -6.99 -11.73
N PHE A 117 -23.99 -7.98 -12.39
CA PHE A 117 -24.31 -9.39 -12.24
C PHE A 117 -23.91 -9.92 -10.85
N GLU A 118 -22.74 -9.52 -10.33
CA GLU A 118 -22.23 -9.90 -9.01
C GLU A 118 -23.18 -9.45 -7.89
N ARG A 119 -23.64 -8.21 -7.92
CA ARG A 119 -24.61 -7.69 -6.93
C ARG A 119 -25.90 -8.53 -6.88
N ARG A 120 -26.38 -8.98 -8.05
CA ARG A 120 -27.58 -9.83 -8.13
C ARG A 120 -27.32 -11.24 -7.65
N LEU A 121 -26.14 -11.81 -7.94
CA LEU A 121 -25.73 -13.11 -7.40
C LEU A 121 -25.69 -13.09 -5.87
N ASP A 122 -25.10 -12.06 -5.26
CA ASP A 122 -24.99 -11.95 -3.81
C ASP A 122 -26.37 -11.73 -3.17
N THR A 123 -27.22 -10.92 -3.78
CA THR A 123 -28.61 -10.72 -3.33
C THR A 123 -29.42 -12.01 -3.41
N ALA A 124 -29.30 -12.77 -4.51
CA ALA A 124 -29.99 -14.04 -4.68
C ALA A 124 -29.52 -15.08 -3.64
N LYS A 125 -28.21 -15.16 -3.38
CA LYS A 125 -27.61 -16.03 -2.35
C LYS A 125 -28.10 -15.66 -0.94
N GLY A 126 -28.10 -14.38 -0.60
CA GLY A 126 -28.59 -13.88 0.69
C GLY A 126 -30.08 -14.13 0.92
N ARG A 127 -30.88 -14.25 -0.15
CA ARG A 127 -32.32 -14.45 -0.11
C ARG A 127 -32.75 -15.87 -0.51
N SER A 128 -31.91 -16.89 -0.29
CA SER A 128 -32.14 -18.30 -0.63
C SER A 128 -33.43 -18.94 -0.08
N ARG A 129 -34.07 -18.32 0.93
CA ARG A 129 -35.38 -18.77 1.45
C ARG A 129 -36.53 -18.49 0.47
N VAL A 130 -36.38 -17.50 -0.41
CA VAL A 130 -37.39 -17.12 -1.41
C VAL A 130 -37.42 -18.16 -2.52
N LYS A 131 -38.61 -18.65 -2.89
CA LYS A 131 -38.77 -19.65 -3.96
C LYS A 131 -38.19 -19.15 -5.29
N ALA A 132 -38.50 -17.92 -5.69
CA ALA A 132 -37.98 -17.33 -6.92
C ALA A 132 -36.43 -17.29 -6.96
N ALA A 133 -35.76 -17.04 -5.83
CA ALA A 133 -34.30 -17.06 -5.76
C ALA A 133 -33.72 -18.48 -5.95
N ARG A 134 -34.43 -19.51 -5.47
CA ARG A 134 -34.06 -20.92 -5.70
C ARG A 134 -34.30 -21.35 -7.14
N ASP A 135 -35.44 -20.97 -7.70
CA ASP A 135 -35.80 -21.29 -9.09
C ASP A 135 -34.79 -20.65 -10.08
N LEU A 136 -34.25 -19.47 -9.77
CA LEU A 136 -33.17 -18.83 -10.55
C LEU A 136 -31.76 -19.37 -10.23
N GLY A 137 -31.62 -20.20 -9.20
CA GLY A 137 -30.32 -20.66 -8.69
C GLY A 137 -29.48 -21.35 -9.76
N GLU A 138 -30.05 -22.34 -10.45
CA GLU A 138 -29.35 -23.11 -11.49
C GLU A 138 -28.92 -22.22 -12.68
N VAL A 139 -29.79 -21.31 -13.11
CA VAL A 139 -29.50 -20.37 -14.21
C VAL A 139 -28.39 -19.39 -13.82
N SER A 140 -28.47 -18.84 -12.60
CA SER A 140 -27.47 -17.91 -12.07
C SER A 140 -26.09 -18.56 -11.92
N GLU A 141 -26.07 -19.83 -11.49
CA GLU A 141 -24.86 -20.62 -11.36
C GLU A 141 -24.28 -21.01 -12.73
N GLY A 142 -25.13 -21.37 -13.69
CA GLY A 142 -24.72 -21.61 -15.07
C GLY A 142 -24.07 -20.38 -15.71
N LEU A 143 -24.68 -19.21 -15.56
CA LEU A 143 -24.11 -17.93 -16.03
C LEU A 143 -22.79 -17.60 -15.32
N ARG A 144 -22.69 -17.86 -14.00
CA ARG A 144 -21.43 -17.70 -13.24
C ARG A 144 -20.32 -18.57 -13.81
N ILE A 145 -20.61 -19.84 -14.11
CA ILE A 145 -19.63 -20.79 -14.68
C ILE A 145 -19.18 -20.33 -16.08
N VAL A 146 -20.12 -19.90 -16.94
CA VAL A 146 -19.78 -19.41 -18.28
C VAL A 146 -18.94 -18.14 -18.21
N ALA A 147 -19.33 -17.17 -17.38
CA ALA A 147 -18.57 -15.95 -17.15
C ALA A 147 -17.15 -16.27 -16.65
N ALA A 148 -17.02 -17.13 -15.64
CA ALA A 148 -15.71 -17.53 -15.11
C ALA A 148 -14.85 -18.22 -16.17
N THR A 149 -15.44 -19.08 -17.01
CA THR A 149 -14.73 -19.78 -18.08
C THR A 149 -14.20 -18.81 -19.14
N LYS A 150 -15.03 -17.84 -19.58
CA LYS A 150 -14.63 -16.82 -20.56
C LYS A 150 -13.57 -15.87 -20.00
N LEU A 151 -13.74 -15.40 -18.75
CA LEU A 151 -12.75 -14.54 -18.08
C LEU A 151 -11.41 -15.25 -17.90
N ARG A 152 -11.41 -16.56 -17.59
CA ARG A 152 -10.19 -17.37 -17.54
C ARG A 152 -9.46 -17.36 -18.88
N ALA A 153 -10.15 -17.68 -19.98
CA ALA A 153 -9.54 -17.67 -21.30
C ALA A 153 -8.98 -16.29 -21.67
N PHE A 154 -9.73 -15.22 -21.37
CA PHE A 154 -9.34 -13.84 -21.60
C PHE A 154 -8.04 -13.47 -20.87
N PHE A 155 -7.96 -13.67 -19.55
CA PHE A 155 -6.75 -13.34 -18.79
C PHE A 155 -5.53 -14.17 -19.22
N LEU A 156 -5.73 -15.47 -19.50
CA LEU A 156 -4.64 -16.31 -20.01
C LEU A 156 -4.12 -15.81 -21.37
N ALA A 157 -5.00 -15.33 -22.25
CA ALA A 157 -4.60 -14.73 -23.51
C ALA A 157 -3.80 -13.42 -23.30
N LEU A 158 -4.17 -12.60 -22.30
CA LEU A 158 -3.43 -11.38 -21.96
C LEU A 158 -2.02 -11.65 -21.43
N PHE A 159 -1.78 -12.79 -20.77
CA PHE A 159 -0.45 -13.15 -20.27
C PHE A 159 0.46 -13.79 -21.34
N GLN A 160 -0.11 -14.24 -22.45
CA GLN A 160 0.65 -14.94 -23.49
C GLN A 160 1.80 -14.10 -24.10
N PRO A 161 1.63 -12.79 -24.38
CA PRO A 161 2.73 -11.94 -24.86
C PRO A 161 3.88 -11.78 -23.84
N ILE A 162 3.56 -11.75 -22.54
CA ILE A 162 4.54 -11.65 -21.45
C ILE A 162 5.41 -12.91 -21.42
N ARG A 163 4.79 -14.08 -21.60
CA ARG A 163 5.48 -15.37 -21.59
C ARG A 163 6.33 -15.62 -22.83
N SER A 164 5.84 -15.21 -24.00
CA SER A 164 6.44 -15.58 -25.29
C SER A 164 7.48 -14.58 -25.79
N ASN A 165 7.36 -13.30 -25.44
CA ASN A 165 8.24 -12.26 -25.96
C ASN A 165 8.90 -11.46 -24.85
N VAL A 166 10.23 -11.47 -24.85
CA VAL A 166 11.09 -10.74 -23.89
C VAL A 166 11.10 -9.23 -24.18
N THR A 167 10.71 -8.79 -25.37
CA THR A 167 10.61 -7.35 -25.71
C THR A 167 9.25 -6.74 -25.38
N THR A 168 8.32 -7.52 -24.83
CA THR A 168 7.03 -7.01 -24.37
C THR A 168 7.26 -5.97 -23.28
N ASN A 169 6.68 -4.78 -23.41
CA ASN A 169 6.76 -3.79 -22.35
C ASN A 169 5.83 -4.20 -21.20
N MET A 170 6.41 -4.87 -20.19
CA MET A 170 5.68 -5.34 -19.01
C MET A 170 4.91 -4.22 -18.32
N GLN A 171 5.53 -3.04 -18.19
CA GLN A 171 4.91 -1.91 -17.48
C GLN A 171 3.64 -1.43 -18.18
N VAL A 172 3.65 -1.36 -19.50
CA VAL A 172 2.45 -0.99 -20.28
C VAL A 172 1.37 -2.07 -20.17
N MET A 173 1.76 -3.35 -20.23
CA MET A 173 0.81 -4.46 -20.03
C MET A 173 0.15 -4.42 -18.65
N GLN A 174 0.92 -4.19 -17.60
CA GLN A 174 0.41 -4.07 -16.24
C GLN A 174 -0.49 -2.85 -16.08
N THR A 175 0.02 -1.66 -16.39
CA THR A 175 -0.64 -0.39 -16.07
C THR A 175 -1.81 -0.06 -16.99
N SER A 176 -1.66 -0.30 -18.30
CA SER A 176 -2.64 0.15 -19.30
C SER A 176 -3.63 -0.94 -19.70
N VAL A 177 -3.23 -2.22 -19.62
CA VAL A 177 -4.07 -3.35 -20.05
C VAL A 177 -4.66 -4.08 -18.84
N LEU A 178 -3.83 -4.64 -17.96
CA LEU A 178 -4.30 -5.51 -16.87
C LEU A 178 -5.10 -4.75 -15.81
N LEU A 179 -4.60 -3.60 -15.33
CA LEU A 179 -5.28 -2.83 -14.28
C LEU A 179 -6.70 -2.41 -14.68
N LYS A 180 -6.96 -2.14 -15.96
CA LYS A 180 -8.30 -1.81 -16.48
C LYS A 180 -9.32 -2.91 -16.18
N TYR A 181 -8.89 -4.17 -16.22
CA TYR A 181 -9.75 -5.34 -15.99
C TYR A 181 -9.69 -5.87 -14.56
N LYS A 182 -9.09 -5.13 -13.61
CA LYS A 182 -9.07 -5.49 -12.17
C LYS A 182 -10.46 -5.85 -11.62
N PRO A 183 -11.57 -5.11 -11.92
CA PRO A 183 -12.89 -5.47 -11.41
C PRO A 183 -13.35 -6.88 -11.83
N LEU A 184 -12.99 -7.32 -13.05
CA LEU A 184 -13.31 -8.66 -13.54
C LEU A 184 -12.53 -9.74 -12.79
N PHE A 185 -11.28 -9.46 -12.42
CA PHE A 185 -10.50 -10.37 -11.58
C PHE A 185 -11.05 -10.43 -10.14
N ALA A 186 -11.46 -9.28 -9.58
CA ALA A 186 -12.09 -9.23 -8.26
C ALA A 186 -13.38 -10.06 -8.18
N PHE A 187 -14.22 -10.00 -9.24
CA PHE A 187 -15.36 -10.90 -9.39
C PHE A 187 -14.95 -12.38 -9.33
N LEU A 188 -13.87 -12.77 -10.01
CA LEU A 188 -13.37 -14.15 -9.96
C LEU A 188 -12.87 -14.53 -8.56
N GLN A 189 -12.20 -13.62 -7.84
CA GLN A 189 -11.74 -13.90 -6.48
C GLN A 189 -12.91 -14.23 -5.54
N ARG A 190 -14.02 -13.49 -5.66
CA ARG A 190 -15.22 -13.68 -4.83
C ARG A 190 -16.09 -14.85 -5.27
N GLN A 191 -16.37 -14.96 -6.57
CA GLN A 191 -17.36 -15.89 -7.10
C GLN A 191 -16.75 -17.19 -7.61
N ALA A 192 -15.46 -17.24 -7.95
CA ALA A 192 -14.78 -18.41 -8.53
C ALA A 192 -13.29 -18.52 -8.11
N PRO A 193 -12.99 -18.69 -6.80
CA PRO A 193 -11.63 -18.56 -6.27
C PRO A 193 -10.63 -19.53 -6.91
N ASN A 194 -11.05 -20.75 -7.27
CA ASN A 194 -10.20 -21.72 -7.96
C ASN A 194 -9.65 -21.19 -9.29
N VAL A 195 -10.50 -20.49 -10.06
CA VAL A 195 -10.14 -19.88 -11.34
C VAL A 195 -9.24 -18.68 -11.11
N ALA A 196 -9.54 -17.85 -10.11
CA ALA A 196 -8.69 -16.72 -9.74
C ALA A 196 -7.26 -17.15 -9.36
N HIS A 197 -7.13 -18.20 -8.54
CA HIS A 197 -5.83 -18.77 -8.16
C HIS A 197 -5.08 -19.37 -9.35
N GLU A 198 -5.78 -19.92 -10.35
CA GLU A 198 -5.15 -20.39 -11.57
C GLU A 198 -4.60 -19.23 -12.41
N ILE A 199 -5.39 -18.17 -12.60
CA ILE A 199 -4.98 -16.95 -13.32
C ILE A 199 -3.78 -16.31 -12.62
N GLN A 200 -3.83 -16.15 -11.30
CA GLN A 200 -2.72 -15.62 -10.51
C GLN A 200 -1.45 -16.45 -10.68
N ARG A 201 -1.53 -17.79 -10.57
CA ARG A 201 -0.38 -18.67 -10.80
C ARG A 201 0.17 -18.56 -12.24
N SER A 202 -0.72 -18.43 -13.22
CA SER A 202 -0.34 -18.26 -14.62
C SER A 202 0.42 -16.94 -14.83
N TYR A 203 -0.08 -15.84 -14.26
CA TYR A 203 0.60 -14.55 -14.27
C TYR A 203 1.98 -14.65 -13.59
N VAL A 204 2.04 -15.19 -12.38
CA VAL A 204 3.30 -15.38 -11.63
C VAL A 204 4.32 -16.16 -12.46
N GLY A 205 3.89 -17.24 -13.10
CA GLY A 205 4.75 -18.02 -13.99
C GLY A 205 5.24 -17.23 -15.21
N ALA A 206 4.36 -16.44 -15.85
CA ALA A 206 4.72 -15.61 -16.99
C ALA A 206 5.69 -14.49 -16.60
N ALA A 207 5.39 -13.74 -15.53
CA ALA A 207 6.22 -12.67 -15.00
C ALA A 207 7.59 -13.18 -14.55
N ARG A 208 7.64 -14.32 -13.82
CA ARG A 208 8.90 -14.96 -13.41
C ARG A 208 9.79 -15.25 -14.61
N VAL A 209 9.26 -15.91 -15.65
CA VAL A 209 10.02 -16.24 -16.86
C VAL A 209 10.49 -14.98 -17.60
N TYR A 210 9.64 -13.95 -17.68
CA TYR A 210 9.97 -12.66 -18.29
C TYR A 210 11.16 -12.01 -17.60
N TYR A 211 11.08 -11.79 -16.27
CA TYR A 211 12.14 -11.14 -15.52
C TYR A 211 13.41 -12.00 -15.44
N GLU A 212 13.29 -13.31 -15.20
CA GLU A 212 14.44 -14.21 -15.20
C GLU A 212 15.20 -14.13 -16.52
N THR A 213 14.50 -14.20 -17.65
CA THR A 213 15.14 -14.18 -18.97
C THR A 213 15.81 -12.83 -19.24
N GLY A 214 15.13 -11.73 -18.91
CA GLY A 214 15.68 -10.37 -19.02
C GLY A 214 16.93 -10.17 -18.19
N PHE A 215 16.86 -10.42 -16.87
CA PHE A 215 17.99 -10.24 -15.96
C PHE A 215 19.15 -11.18 -16.24
N ARG A 216 18.89 -12.45 -16.58
CA ARG A 216 19.95 -13.38 -16.97
C ARG A 216 20.71 -12.88 -18.20
N ARG A 217 20.01 -12.38 -19.23
CA ARG A 217 20.65 -11.83 -20.44
C ARG A 217 21.41 -10.55 -20.11
N TYR A 218 20.81 -9.67 -19.33
CA TYR A 218 21.40 -8.39 -18.98
C TYR A 218 22.64 -8.53 -18.10
N ALA A 219 22.55 -9.29 -17.00
CA ALA A 219 23.69 -9.56 -16.12
C ALA A 219 24.85 -10.25 -16.85
N ARG A 220 24.56 -11.15 -17.81
CA ARG A 220 25.59 -11.74 -18.68
C ARG A 220 26.27 -10.69 -19.57
N SER A 221 25.49 -9.79 -20.16
CA SER A 221 26.00 -8.72 -21.03
C SER A 221 26.91 -7.76 -20.25
N LEU A 222 26.48 -7.35 -19.05
CA LEU A 222 27.31 -6.57 -18.14
C LEU A 222 28.58 -7.33 -17.72
N GLY A 223 28.47 -8.65 -17.48
CA GLY A 223 29.61 -9.51 -17.19
C GLY A 223 30.64 -9.57 -18.32
N TRP A 224 30.22 -9.51 -19.59
CA TRP A 224 31.13 -9.42 -20.74
C TRP A 224 31.82 -8.06 -20.86
N ILE A 225 31.16 -6.96 -20.48
CA ILE A 225 31.80 -5.64 -20.45
C ILE A 225 32.81 -5.61 -19.31
N LYS A 226 32.45 -6.13 -18.13
CA LYS A 226 33.32 -6.20 -16.95
C LYS A 226 34.62 -6.94 -17.21
N SER A 227 34.59 -8.05 -17.97
CA SER A 227 35.80 -8.82 -18.26
C SER A 227 36.85 -8.05 -19.08
N ARG A 228 36.48 -6.92 -19.67
CA ARG A 228 37.36 -6.03 -20.45
C ARG A 228 38.05 -4.97 -19.60
N THR A 229 37.52 -4.70 -18.40
CA THR A 229 37.97 -3.67 -17.45
C THR A 229 38.28 -4.31 -16.10
N VAL A 230 39.34 -5.13 -16.05
CA VAL A 230 39.81 -5.73 -14.80
C VAL A 230 40.72 -4.75 -14.07
N GLU A 231 40.12 -3.93 -13.19
CA GLU A 231 40.87 -3.12 -12.23
C GLU A 231 41.31 -3.99 -11.05
N LYS A 232 42.63 -4.20 -10.92
CA LYS A 232 43.19 -4.94 -9.79
C LYS A 232 43.27 -4.03 -8.56
N LEU A 233 43.05 -4.61 -7.38
CA LEU A 233 43.35 -3.94 -6.12
C LEU A 233 44.83 -3.59 -6.06
N GLU A 234 45.14 -2.30 -6.14
CA GLU A 234 46.49 -1.77 -5.96
C GLU A 234 46.58 -1.06 -4.61
N THR A 235 47.54 -1.45 -3.78
CA THR A 235 47.79 -0.77 -2.52
C THR A 235 48.33 0.64 -2.75
N ILE A 236 48.28 1.47 -1.70
CA ILE A 236 48.72 2.87 -1.78
C ILE A 236 50.22 3.00 -2.07
N VAL A 237 50.98 1.91 -1.85
CA VAL A 237 52.43 1.80 -2.01
C VAL A 237 52.87 1.31 -3.41
N SER A 238 51.93 0.95 -4.29
CA SER A 238 52.28 0.44 -5.63
C SER A 238 53.08 1.46 -6.46
N SER A 239 54.09 0.95 -7.19
CA SER A 239 55.15 1.72 -7.86
C SER A 239 54.84 2.14 -9.31
N GLU A 240 53.66 1.84 -9.85
CA GLU A 240 53.33 2.25 -11.23
C GLU A 240 53.21 3.77 -11.33
N ARG A 241 53.97 4.35 -12.28
CA ARG A 241 54.31 5.78 -12.33
C ARG A 241 53.40 6.64 -13.20
N ASP A 242 52.44 6.07 -13.93
CA ASP A 242 51.87 6.72 -15.13
C ASP A 242 50.33 6.68 -15.28
N ARG A 243 49.56 6.37 -14.23
CA ARG A 243 48.11 6.63 -14.29
C ARG A 243 47.85 8.07 -13.84
N ASP A 244 46.99 8.80 -14.56
CA ASP A 244 46.51 10.12 -14.14
C ASP A 244 45.92 10.01 -12.73
N MET A 245 46.71 10.42 -11.73
CA MET A 245 46.37 10.35 -10.31
C MET A 245 45.50 11.55 -9.92
N ALA A 246 44.33 11.65 -10.53
CA ALA A 246 43.33 12.69 -10.26
C ALA A 246 42.03 12.06 -9.74
N VAL A 247 41.28 12.85 -8.96
CA VAL A 247 39.90 12.50 -8.63
C VAL A 247 39.08 12.63 -9.92
N ASP A 248 38.40 11.57 -10.33
CA ASP A 248 37.52 11.57 -11.50
C ASP A 248 36.06 11.78 -11.05
N PRO A 249 35.50 13.00 -11.21
CA PRO A 249 34.12 13.28 -10.80
C PRO A 249 33.09 12.44 -11.57
N GLY A 250 33.40 12.04 -12.81
CA GLY A 250 32.50 11.24 -13.65
C GLY A 250 32.31 9.84 -13.07
N ARG A 251 33.39 9.22 -12.59
CA ARG A 251 33.32 7.91 -11.91
C ARG A 251 32.59 7.99 -10.58
N LEU A 252 32.86 9.03 -9.78
CA LEU A 252 32.18 9.23 -8.49
C LEU A 252 30.68 9.49 -8.65
N ALA A 253 30.25 10.08 -9.77
CA ALA A 253 28.84 10.33 -10.04
C ALA A 253 28.01 9.03 -10.15
N HIS A 254 28.62 7.87 -10.38
CA HIS A 254 27.91 6.58 -10.34
C HIS A 254 27.39 6.23 -8.94
N GLY A 255 27.89 6.88 -7.88
CA GLY A 255 27.48 6.69 -6.50
C GLY A 255 26.11 7.26 -6.14
N LYS A 256 25.46 8.03 -7.03
CA LYS A 256 24.18 8.70 -6.77
C LYS A 256 23.12 8.31 -7.78
N ILE A 257 21.85 8.14 -7.41
CA ILE A 257 20.78 7.80 -8.38
C ILE A 257 20.71 8.80 -9.54
N GLU A 258 20.86 10.10 -9.29
CA GLU A 258 20.87 11.19 -10.30
C GLU A 258 22.20 11.32 -11.09
N GLY A 259 22.94 10.22 -11.22
CA GLY A 259 24.21 10.15 -11.94
C GLY A 259 24.09 9.73 -13.41
N PRO A 260 25.19 9.26 -14.03
CA PRO A 260 25.20 8.80 -15.41
C PRO A 260 24.17 7.70 -15.68
N GLY A 261 23.71 7.62 -16.94
CA GLY A 261 22.72 6.65 -17.38
C GLY A 261 23.16 5.19 -17.25
N VAL A 262 22.20 4.29 -17.41
CA VAL A 262 22.40 2.84 -17.36
C VAL A 262 23.11 2.35 -18.63
N THR A 263 24.11 1.48 -18.47
CA THR A 263 24.77 0.77 -19.57
C THR A 263 23.78 -0.19 -20.24
N LEU A 264 23.56 -0.02 -21.54
CA LEU A 264 22.57 -0.81 -22.29
C LEU A 264 23.14 -2.15 -22.73
N ALA A 265 22.30 -3.19 -22.77
CA ALA A 265 22.73 -4.55 -23.07
C ALA A 265 23.46 -4.70 -24.43
N TYR A 266 23.01 -3.99 -25.46
CA TYR A 266 23.63 -4.06 -26.80
C TYR A 266 25.04 -3.46 -26.84
N MET A 267 25.41 -2.62 -25.86
CA MET A 267 26.77 -2.06 -25.78
C MET A 267 27.81 -3.16 -25.51
N ALA A 268 27.37 -4.33 -25.03
CA ALA A 268 28.23 -5.50 -24.93
C ALA A 268 28.64 -6.08 -26.29
N ASP A 269 27.91 -5.79 -27.38
CA ASP A 269 28.25 -6.30 -28.72
C ASP A 269 29.47 -5.57 -29.31
N ASP A 270 29.65 -4.29 -28.95
CA ASP A 270 30.87 -3.55 -29.28
C ASP A 270 32.01 -4.01 -28.38
N LYS A 271 33.02 -4.69 -28.96
CA LYS A 271 34.19 -5.20 -28.23
C LYS A 271 35.09 -4.09 -27.68
N THR A 272 35.01 -2.88 -28.22
CA THR A 272 35.82 -1.74 -27.79
C THR A 272 35.23 -1.03 -26.58
N HIS A 273 33.92 -1.18 -26.36
CA HIS A 273 33.22 -0.58 -25.25
C HIS A 273 33.67 -1.17 -23.91
N LYS A 274 34.01 -0.26 -22.99
CA LYS A 274 34.57 -0.51 -21.67
C LYS A 274 33.89 0.42 -20.67
N GLU A 275 33.50 -0.13 -19.54
CA GLU A 275 32.89 0.61 -18.44
C GLU A 275 33.54 0.21 -17.12
N PRO A 276 33.67 1.13 -16.16
CA PRO A 276 34.19 0.80 -14.85
C PRO A 276 33.19 -0.04 -14.05
N VAL A 277 33.68 -0.74 -13.04
CA VAL A 277 32.88 -1.74 -12.31
C VAL A 277 31.68 -1.12 -11.58
N GLU A 278 31.83 0.11 -11.07
CA GLU A 278 30.77 0.86 -10.42
C GLU A 278 29.64 1.27 -11.38
N ALA A 279 29.96 1.55 -12.65
CA ALA A 279 28.96 1.85 -13.67
C ALA A 279 28.11 0.62 -13.98
N LEU A 280 28.73 -0.57 -14.03
CA LEU A 280 28.03 -1.82 -14.29
C LEU A 280 27.17 -2.25 -13.08
N ALA A 281 27.70 -2.14 -11.86
CA ALA A 281 26.94 -2.39 -10.64
C ALA A 281 25.74 -1.44 -10.52
N ARG A 282 25.95 -0.16 -10.87
CA ARG A 282 24.89 0.84 -10.95
C ARG A 282 23.80 0.46 -11.92
N SER A 283 24.22 0.10 -13.13
CA SER A 283 23.33 -0.25 -14.22
C SER A 283 22.45 -1.45 -13.86
N LEU A 284 22.97 -2.41 -13.11
CA LEU A 284 22.19 -3.53 -12.60
C LEU A 284 21.23 -3.11 -11.48
N LEU A 285 21.69 -2.31 -10.51
CA LEU A 285 20.86 -1.89 -9.36
C LEU A 285 19.68 -1.00 -9.76
N LEU A 286 19.88 -0.06 -10.69
CA LEU A 286 18.78 0.81 -11.14
C LEU A 286 17.71 0.02 -11.89
N VAL A 287 18.12 -0.86 -12.81
CA VAL A 287 17.20 -1.75 -13.52
C VAL A 287 16.49 -2.69 -12.55
N PHE A 288 17.21 -3.23 -11.55
CA PHE A 288 16.60 -4.01 -10.47
C PHE A 288 15.55 -3.20 -9.72
N MET A 289 15.91 -2.03 -9.19
CA MET A 289 15.04 -1.17 -8.40
C MET A 289 13.74 -0.84 -9.13
N ASP A 290 13.83 -0.37 -10.37
CA ASP A 290 12.65 0.05 -11.13
C ASP A 290 11.70 -1.12 -11.41
N ASN A 291 12.22 -2.28 -11.86
CA ASN A 291 11.40 -3.45 -12.12
C ASN A 291 10.85 -4.10 -10.83
N ALA A 292 11.66 -4.18 -9.77
CA ALA A 292 11.27 -4.71 -8.47
C ALA A 292 10.11 -3.93 -7.85
N THR A 293 10.24 -2.60 -7.84
CA THR A 293 9.23 -1.73 -7.23
C THR A 293 7.97 -1.64 -8.08
N ALA A 294 8.10 -1.56 -9.40
CA ALA A 294 6.98 -1.62 -10.33
C ALA A 294 6.15 -2.90 -10.18
N GLU A 295 6.82 -4.07 -10.18
CA GLU A 295 6.14 -5.36 -10.03
C GLU A 295 5.42 -5.44 -8.69
N TYR A 296 6.07 -4.97 -7.63
CA TYR A 296 5.49 -4.98 -6.30
C TYR A 296 4.22 -4.11 -6.22
N THR A 297 4.27 -2.89 -6.77
CA THR A 297 3.10 -2.02 -6.88
C THR A 297 1.99 -2.68 -7.69
N PHE A 298 2.31 -3.35 -8.80
CA PHE A 298 1.31 -4.07 -9.58
C PHE A 298 0.67 -5.22 -8.76
N VAL A 299 1.48 -6.06 -8.11
CA VAL A 299 1.00 -7.19 -7.32
C VAL A 299 0.08 -6.74 -6.19
N THR A 300 0.50 -5.72 -5.44
CA THR A 300 -0.31 -5.16 -4.34
C THR A 300 -1.53 -4.38 -4.82
N THR A 301 -1.55 -3.93 -6.08
CA THR A 301 -2.74 -3.24 -6.62
C THR A 301 -3.73 -4.21 -7.26
N PHE A 302 -3.25 -5.23 -7.97
CA PHE A 302 -4.10 -6.09 -8.81
C PHE A 302 -4.62 -7.33 -8.06
N PHE A 303 -3.81 -7.96 -7.22
CA PHE A 303 -4.18 -9.21 -6.53
C PHE A 303 -4.80 -8.99 -5.14
N THR A 304 -4.79 -7.78 -4.62
CA THR A 304 -5.45 -7.42 -3.37
C THR A 304 -6.96 -7.50 -3.52
N VAL A 305 -7.59 -8.16 -2.54
CA VAL A 305 -9.03 -8.37 -2.54
C VAL A 305 -9.66 -7.07 -2.06
N ASP A 306 -10.20 -6.29 -2.99
CA ASP A 306 -10.95 -5.08 -2.65
C ASP A 306 -12.17 -5.53 -1.83
N PRO A 307 -12.30 -5.25 -0.52
CA PRO A 307 -13.54 -5.52 0.17
C PRO A 307 -14.59 -4.68 -0.55
N LEU A 308 -15.59 -5.32 -1.16
CA LEU A 308 -16.69 -4.61 -1.81
C LEU A 308 -17.04 -3.42 -0.93
N ILE A 309 -16.99 -2.21 -1.50
CA ILE A 309 -17.65 -1.05 -0.93
C ILE A 309 -19.10 -1.52 -0.76
N MET A 310 -19.43 -1.95 0.45
CA MET A 310 -20.81 -2.00 0.90
C MET A 310 -21.23 -0.55 0.82
N SER A 311 -21.89 -0.18 -0.28
CA SER A 311 -22.53 1.12 -0.44
C SER A 311 -23.23 1.44 0.89
N GLU A 312 -22.83 2.57 1.51
CA GLU A 312 -23.34 3.11 2.79
C GLU A 312 -24.87 3.27 2.82
N GLU A 313 -25.56 3.00 1.72
CA GLU A 313 -27.01 3.00 1.61
C GLU A 313 -27.69 1.80 2.31
N ALA A 314 -26.95 0.74 2.68
CA ALA A 314 -27.54 -0.43 3.35
C ALA A 314 -27.81 -0.26 4.86
N GLU A 315 -27.20 0.72 5.54
CA GLU A 315 -27.43 0.95 6.98
C GLU A 315 -28.67 1.80 7.29
N THR A 316 -29.27 2.47 6.29
CA THR A 316 -30.47 3.30 6.53
C THR A 316 -31.80 2.57 6.33
N ALA A 317 -31.80 1.30 5.89
CA ALA A 317 -33.03 0.58 5.53
C ALA A 317 -33.48 -0.51 6.51
N PHE A 318 -32.73 -0.81 7.56
CA PHE A 318 -33.08 -1.88 8.51
C PHE A 318 -33.29 -1.39 9.93
N SER A 319 -34.46 -0.81 10.17
CA SER A 319 -35.12 -0.83 11.48
C SER A 319 -36.63 -0.62 11.34
N PRO A 320 -37.46 -1.68 11.36
CA PRO A 320 -38.82 -1.58 11.84
C PRO A 320 -38.85 -2.12 13.28
N GLY A 321 -38.74 -1.22 14.26
CA GLY A 321 -39.02 -1.55 15.65
C GLY A 321 -40.49 -1.96 15.77
N LEU A 322 -40.73 -3.24 16.05
CA LEU A 322 -42.02 -3.79 16.45
C LEU A 322 -42.50 -3.09 17.73
N LEU A 323 -43.54 -2.27 17.60
CA LEU A 323 -44.37 -1.87 18.74
C LEU A 323 -45.33 -3.01 19.06
N SER A 324 -45.19 -3.59 20.24
CA SER A 324 -46.30 -4.29 20.91
C SER A 324 -46.62 -3.57 22.23
N PRO A 325 -47.90 -3.30 22.51
CA PRO A 325 -48.35 -2.61 23.72
C PRO A 325 -48.73 -3.62 24.81
N ASP A 326 -48.24 -3.43 26.04
CA ASP A 326 -49.00 -3.55 27.29
C ASP A 326 -48.10 -3.61 28.54
N GLY A 327 -48.60 -3.07 29.65
CA GLY A 327 -48.31 -3.62 30.99
C GLY A 327 -47.50 -2.80 31.99
N ARG A 328 -48.14 -1.77 32.56
CA ARG A 328 -48.15 -1.30 33.97
C ARG A 328 -46.94 -1.53 34.92
N GLU A 329 -46.63 -0.42 35.62
CA GLU A 329 -46.25 -0.28 37.05
C GLU A 329 -44.91 -0.87 37.51
N ARG A 330 -43.98 -0.17 38.19
CA ARG A 330 -44.13 0.55 39.47
C ARG A 330 -42.78 1.25 39.83
N ARG A 331 -42.87 2.48 40.39
CA ARG A 331 -42.26 2.96 41.67
C ARG A 331 -40.80 2.52 42.02
N MET A 332 -39.85 3.35 42.48
CA MET A 332 -39.88 4.55 43.33
C MET A 332 -38.49 5.25 43.34
N SER A 333 -38.52 6.59 43.39
CA SER A 333 -37.68 7.57 44.11
C SER A 333 -36.19 7.34 44.44
N ALA A 334 -35.37 8.35 44.14
CA ALA A 334 -34.51 9.03 45.13
C ALA A 334 -34.17 10.45 44.66
N ALA A 335 -34.35 11.43 45.55
CA ALA A 335 -34.00 12.83 45.38
C ALA A 335 -33.05 13.28 46.50
N ALA A 336 -32.20 14.28 46.19
CA ALA A 336 -31.29 15.04 47.08
C ALA A 336 -30.09 14.24 47.64
N SER A 337 -28.89 14.75 47.90
CA SER A 337 -28.23 16.08 47.91
C SER A 337 -26.72 15.78 47.87
N GLU A 338 -25.92 16.39 46.99
CA GLU A 338 -25.03 17.54 47.26
C GLU A 338 -23.65 17.23 47.93
N HIS A 339 -22.60 17.50 47.12
CA HIS A 339 -21.20 17.92 47.40
C HIS A 339 -20.34 17.29 48.51
N GLY A 340 -19.17 16.76 48.10
CA GLY A 340 -18.00 16.61 49.00
C GLY A 340 -16.85 15.71 48.52
N ALA A 341 -15.95 16.26 47.70
CA ALA A 341 -14.50 15.99 47.60
C ALA A 341 -13.89 14.55 47.47
N ARG A 342 -13.07 14.43 46.41
CA ARG A 342 -11.78 13.71 46.24
C ARG A 342 -11.73 12.24 45.78
N ARG A 343 -10.89 12.08 44.73
CA ARG A 343 -10.00 10.97 44.32
C ARG A 343 -10.50 9.92 43.30
N ASN A 344 -9.83 9.97 42.13
CA ASN A 344 -9.38 8.88 41.26
C ASN A 344 -10.37 7.76 40.86
N ARG A 345 -10.86 7.84 39.61
CA ARG A 345 -10.65 6.82 38.54
C ARG A 345 -11.54 7.16 37.35
N ALA A 346 -11.04 8.00 36.45
CA ALA A 346 -11.63 8.22 35.13
C ALA A 346 -10.54 8.05 34.07
N ALA A 347 -10.12 6.81 33.86
CA ALA A 347 -9.35 6.37 32.71
C ALA A 347 -9.41 4.84 32.67
N SER A 348 -10.40 4.27 31.98
CA SER A 348 -10.37 2.88 31.44
C SER A 348 -11.74 2.40 30.93
N ILE A 349 -12.49 3.25 30.22
CA ILE A 349 -13.55 2.77 29.32
C ILE A 349 -13.45 3.54 27.98
N VAL A 350 -12.23 3.68 27.46
CA VAL A 350 -12.05 3.79 26.01
C VAL A 350 -12.07 2.35 25.51
N SER A 351 -13.29 1.92 25.21
CA SER A 351 -13.73 0.66 24.60
C SER A 351 -12.64 -0.36 24.24
N ALA A 352 -12.53 -1.43 25.05
CA ALA A 352 -11.80 -2.65 24.69
C ALA A 352 -12.24 -3.23 23.32
N ARG A 353 -13.46 -2.92 22.88
CA ARG A 353 -14.02 -3.31 21.58
C ARG A 353 -13.38 -2.53 20.41
N GLY A 354 -12.98 -1.28 20.63
CA GLY A 354 -12.25 -0.48 19.64
C GLY A 354 -10.78 -0.92 19.50
N MET A 355 -10.13 -1.27 20.62
CA MET A 355 -8.76 -1.82 20.59
C MET A 355 -8.70 -3.20 19.93
N GLN A 356 -9.69 -4.08 20.17
CA GLN A 356 -9.78 -5.37 19.49
C GLN A 356 -10.04 -5.23 17.98
N SER A 357 -10.88 -4.28 17.57
CA SER A 357 -11.13 -3.97 16.16
C SER A 357 -9.86 -3.46 15.45
N LEU A 358 -9.13 -2.51 16.04
CA LEU A 358 -7.86 -2.02 15.50
C LEU A 358 -6.79 -3.13 15.41
N GLN A 359 -6.71 -4.01 16.41
CA GLN A 359 -5.81 -5.16 16.38
C GLN A 359 -6.18 -6.14 15.25
N SER A 360 -7.47 -6.42 15.05
CA SER A 360 -7.93 -7.33 14.00
C SER A 360 -7.67 -6.79 12.59
N LEU A 361 -7.84 -5.47 12.38
CA LEU A 361 -7.52 -4.81 11.13
C LEU A 361 -6.01 -4.82 10.86
N ALA A 362 -5.18 -4.58 11.89
CA ALA A 362 -3.73 -4.64 11.76
C ALA A 362 -3.22 -6.05 11.40
N VAL A 363 -3.85 -7.10 11.94
CA VAL A 363 -3.53 -8.49 11.58
C VAL A 363 -3.92 -8.79 10.13
N ALA A 364 -5.11 -8.38 9.69
CA ALA A 364 -5.57 -8.58 8.32
C ALA A 364 -4.67 -7.88 7.29
N VAL A 365 -4.30 -6.62 7.54
CA VAL A 365 -3.36 -5.87 6.67
C VAL A 365 -2.00 -6.57 6.61
N LYS A 366 -1.53 -7.14 7.71
CA LYS A 366 -0.25 -7.86 7.76
C LYS A 366 -0.30 -9.19 7.00
N GLU A 367 -1.41 -9.92 7.07
CA GLU A 367 -1.62 -11.16 6.30
C GLU A 367 -1.71 -10.88 4.80
N GLU A 368 -2.44 -9.83 4.40
CA GLU A 368 -2.53 -9.38 3.01
C GLU A 368 -1.16 -8.96 2.47
N GLN A 369 -0.41 -8.19 3.26
CA GLN A 369 0.95 -7.80 2.94
C GLN A 369 1.86 -9.03 2.78
N ALA A 370 1.79 -9.99 3.69
CA ALA A 370 2.57 -11.23 3.59
C ALA A 370 2.22 -12.05 2.34
N SER A 371 0.95 -12.05 1.91
CA SER A 371 0.53 -12.72 0.68
C SER A 371 1.12 -12.05 -0.57
N SER A 372 1.11 -10.72 -0.62
CA SER A 372 1.69 -9.93 -1.70
C SER A 372 3.21 -10.11 -1.77
N ASP A 373 3.87 -10.11 -0.61
CA ASP A 373 5.31 -10.37 -0.49
C ASP A 373 5.67 -11.76 -1.02
N ALA A 374 4.84 -12.78 -0.74
CA ALA A 374 5.06 -14.13 -1.21
C ALA A 374 4.91 -14.25 -2.74
N ILE A 375 3.90 -13.60 -3.33
CA ILE A 375 3.70 -13.54 -4.78
C ILE A 375 4.90 -12.86 -5.44
N TRP A 376 5.30 -11.69 -4.93
CA TRP A 376 6.43 -10.94 -5.45
C TRP A 376 7.73 -11.75 -5.39
N LYS A 377 8.00 -12.44 -4.27
CA LYS A 377 9.18 -13.33 -4.14
C LYS A 377 9.14 -14.45 -5.16
N GLN A 378 8.01 -15.11 -5.37
CA GLN A 378 7.89 -16.14 -6.41
C GLN A 378 8.23 -15.62 -7.81
N ILE A 379 7.96 -14.35 -8.10
CA ILE A 379 8.30 -13.72 -9.38
C ILE A 379 9.79 -13.33 -9.41
N MET A 380 10.29 -12.68 -8.36
CA MET A 380 11.59 -12.02 -8.35
C MET A 380 12.75 -12.89 -7.83
N ASP A 381 12.51 -14.03 -7.20
CA ASP A 381 13.58 -14.89 -6.66
C ASP A 381 14.72 -15.16 -7.67
N PRO A 382 14.46 -15.51 -8.95
CA PRO A 382 15.54 -15.68 -9.92
C PRO A 382 16.33 -14.38 -10.16
N VAL A 383 15.65 -13.24 -10.18
CA VAL A 383 16.28 -11.91 -10.34
C VAL A 383 17.20 -11.60 -9.15
N LEU A 384 16.75 -11.90 -7.93
CA LEU A 384 17.56 -11.76 -6.71
C LEU A 384 18.81 -12.61 -6.79
N GLU A 385 18.69 -13.86 -7.26
CA GLU A 385 19.81 -14.78 -7.44
C GLU A 385 20.82 -14.26 -8.47
N TYR A 386 20.39 -13.86 -9.68
CA TYR A 386 21.29 -13.30 -10.70
C TYR A 386 21.97 -12.01 -10.22
N THR A 387 21.24 -11.17 -9.49
CA THR A 387 21.79 -9.94 -8.92
C THR A 387 22.85 -10.27 -7.86
N GLN A 388 22.56 -11.22 -6.96
CA GLN A 388 23.52 -11.67 -5.96
C GLN A 388 24.78 -12.29 -6.59
N ILE A 389 24.64 -13.13 -7.62
CA ILE A 389 25.77 -13.73 -8.35
C ILE A 389 26.60 -12.64 -9.02
N PHE A 390 25.97 -11.66 -9.67
CA PHE A 390 26.68 -10.56 -10.30
C PHE A 390 27.50 -9.76 -9.28
N PHE A 391 26.93 -9.48 -8.11
CA PHE A 391 27.64 -8.77 -7.05
C PHE A 391 28.75 -9.61 -6.42
N ALA A 392 28.54 -10.91 -6.18
CA ALA A 392 29.58 -11.81 -5.73
C ALA A 392 30.78 -11.80 -6.71
N ASN A 393 30.50 -11.92 -8.01
CA ASN A 393 31.52 -11.78 -9.04
C ASN A 393 32.15 -10.38 -9.02
N THR A 394 31.40 -9.31 -8.77
CA THR A 394 31.91 -7.93 -8.68
C THR A 394 32.89 -7.72 -7.53
N LEU A 395 32.71 -8.46 -6.44
CA LEU A 395 33.60 -8.43 -5.28
C LEU A 395 34.82 -9.36 -5.43
N GLU A 396 34.87 -10.18 -6.49
CA GLU A 396 35.95 -11.14 -6.75
C GLU A 396 36.49 -11.04 -8.20
N PRO A 397 37.73 -10.55 -8.43
CA PRO A 397 38.69 -10.10 -7.43
C PRO A 397 38.25 -8.81 -6.73
N VAL A 398 38.79 -8.58 -5.53
CA VAL A 398 38.42 -7.42 -4.70
C VAL A 398 38.65 -6.12 -5.47
N PRO A 399 37.62 -5.26 -5.63
CA PRO A 399 37.76 -4.00 -6.34
C PRO A 399 38.56 -2.97 -5.54
N PRO A 400 39.11 -1.92 -6.18
CA PRO A 400 39.77 -0.83 -5.49
C PRO A 400 38.81 -0.10 -4.52
N ALA A 401 39.39 0.53 -3.48
CA ALA A 401 38.61 1.11 -2.36
C ALA A 401 37.58 2.16 -2.79
N VAL A 402 37.94 3.05 -3.72
CA VAL A 402 37.06 4.15 -4.19
C VAL A 402 35.86 3.63 -5.01
N PRO A 403 36.05 2.78 -6.05
CA PRO A 403 34.95 2.09 -6.72
C PRO A 403 34.04 1.33 -5.76
N LEU A 404 34.61 0.59 -4.80
CA LEU A 404 33.82 -0.16 -3.82
C LEU A 404 32.96 0.76 -2.96
N LEU A 405 33.53 1.86 -2.44
CA LEU A 405 32.77 2.85 -1.69
C LEU A 405 31.67 3.51 -2.54
N THR A 406 31.96 3.78 -3.82
CA THR A 406 30.97 4.33 -4.76
C THR A 406 29.77 3.39 -4.93
N ILE A 407 30.01 2.08 -5.06
CA ILE A 407 28.96 1.06 -5.13
C ILE A 407 28.18 0.96 -3.81
N ILE A 408 28.86 1.07 -2.66
CA ILE A 408 28.21 1.06 -1.35
C ILE A 408 27.27 2.26 -1.20
N ARG A 409 27.73 3.46 -1.59
CA ARG A 409 26.92 4.69 -1.57
C ARG A 409 25.71 4.59 -2.48
N LEU A 410 25.89 4.07 -3.69
CA LEU A 410 24.77 3.84 -4.58
C LEU A 410 23.75 2.87 -3.98
N THR A 411 24.22 1.78 -3.37
CA THR A 411 23.36 0.80 -2.71
C THR A 411 22.55 1.44 -1.57
N GLU A 412 23.12 2.41 -0.85
CA GLU A 412 22.42 3.19 0.19
C GLU A 412 21.32 4.09 -0.41
N ASP A 413 21.63 4.82 -1.48
CA ASP A 413 20.65 5.65 -2.18
C ASP A 413 19.51 4.81 -2.76
N VAL A 414 19.84 3.68 -3.41
CA VAL A 414 18.86 2.72 -3.96
C VAL A 414 17.98 2.15 -2.86
N MET A 415 18.55 1.82 -1.70
CA MET A 415 17.78 1.35 -0.55
C MET A 415 16.80 2.42 -0.06
N ALA A 416 17.25 3.67 0.08
CA ALA A 416 16.39 4.79 0.48
C ALA A 416 15.27 5.04 -0.53
N GLU A 417 15.53 4.88 -1.82
CA GLU A 417 14.52 5.02 -2.87
C GLU A 417 13.51 3.87 -2.87
N ILE A 418 13.96 2.63 -2.65
CA ILE A 418 13.06 1.46 -2.48
C ILE A 418 12.16 1.63 -1.25
N GLN A 419 12.68 2.20 -0.16
CA GLN A 419 11.88 2.52 1.03
C GLN A 419 10.78 3.54 0.71
N LYS A 420 11.08 4.59 -0.06
CA LYS A 420 10.06 5.56 -0.51
C LYS A 420 9.00 4.91 -1.40
N ARG A 421 9.41 3.96 -2.25
CA ARG A 421 8.51 3.19 -3.12
C ARG A 421 7.79 2.03 -2.39
N ALA A 422 8.00 1.90 -1.08
CA ALA A 422 7.33 0.96 -0.19
C ALA A 422 7.37 -0.50 -0.66
N CYS A 423 8.57 -1.01 -1.01
CA CYS A 423 8.78 -2.43 -1.37
C CYS A 423 9.67 -3.16 -0.32
N PRO A 424 9.10 -3.67 0.79
CA PRO A 424 9.86 -4.28 1.88
C PRO A 424 10.70 -5.51 1.47
N PRO A 425 10.21 -6.42 0.60
CA PRO A 425 11.03 -7.56 0.16
C PRO A 425 12.32 -7.14 -0.57
N ALA A 426 12.25 -6.12 -1.43
CA ALA A 426 13.42 -5.60 -2.15
C ALA A 426 14.36 -4.83 -1.21
N GLU A 427 13.81 -4.09 -0.23
CA GLU A 427 14.59 -3.40 0.80
C GLU A 427 15.46 -4.39 1.58
N SER A 428 14.86 -5.49 2.08
CA SER A 428 15.57 -6.52 2.83
C SER A 428 16.72 -7.15 2.02
N PHE A 429 16.50 -7.36 0.72
CA PHE A 429 17.51 -7.87 -0.20
C PHE A 429 18.68 -6.88 -0.38
N ILE A 430 18.39 -5.61 -0.69
CA ILE A 430 19.41 -4.57 -0.89
C ILE A 430 20.19 -4.30 0.40
N PHE A 431 19.51 -4.30 1.55
CA PHE A 431 20.16 -4.21 2.85
C PHE A 431 21.17 -5.35 3.07
N SER A 432 20.78 -6.58 2.72
CA SER A 432 21.66 -7.76 2.82
C SER A 432 22.86 -7.65 1.88
N LEU A 433 22.69 -7.07 0.68
CA LEU A 433 23.78 -6.82 -0.25
C LEU A 433 24.77 -5.78 0.31
N ARG A 434 24.27 -4.67 0.85
CA ARG A 434 25.08 -3.64 1.52
C ARG A 434 25.91 -4.22 2.66
N LEU A 435 25.29 -5.05 3.51
CA LEU A 435 25.95 -5.67 4.66
C LEU A 435 27.14 -6.54 4.26
N LYS A 436 27.10 -7.19 3.08
CA LYS A 436 28.20 -8.01 2.56
C LYS A 436 29.39 -7.17 2.06
N MET A 437 29.15 -5.95 1.57
CA MET A 437 30.22 -5.11 0.99
C MET A 437 31.08 -4.42 2.06
N TRP A 438 30.52 -4.09 3.22
CA TRP A 438 31.25 -3.40 4.28
C TRP A 438 32.45 -4.16 4.84
N PRO A 439 32.36 -5.48 5.15
CA PRO A 439 33.53 -6.27 5.56
C PRO A 439 34.62 -6.30 4.49
N VAL A 440 34.24 -6.38 3.20
CA VAL A 440 35.19 -6.34 2.07
C VAL A 440 35.90 -4.98 2.03
N PHE A 441 35.16 -3.89 2.19
CA PHE A 441 35.73 -2.55 2.26
C PHE A 441 36.70 -2.39 3.44
N GLN A 442 36.33 -2.89 4.62
CA GLN A 442 37.21 -2.85 5.80
C GLN A 442 38.50 -3.64 5.58
N LYS A 443 38.41 -4.80 4.92
CA LYS A 443 39.58 -5.60 4.53
C LYS A 443 40.51 -4.80 3.62
N VAL A 444 39.97 -4.19 2.55
CA VAL A 444 40.74 -3.34 1.62
C VAL A 444 41.44 -2.19 2.35
N MET A 445 40.72 -1.47 3.22
CA MET A 445 41.33 -0.36 3.98
C MET A 445 42.43 -0.84 4.92
N THR A 446 42.25 -2.00 5.54
CA THR A 446 43.27 -2.61 6.40
C THR A 446 44.52 -2.99 5.59
N GLU A 447 44.37 -3.55 4.39
CA GLU A 447 45.48 -3.85 3.48
C GLU A 447 46.24 -2.59 3.06
N HIS A 448 45.55 -1.47 2.78
CA HIS A 448 46.21 -0.19 2.50
C HIS A 448 47.02 0.32 3.70
N VAL A 449 46.45 0.26 4.91
CA VAL A 449 47.12 0.68 6.15
C VAL A 449 48.33 -0.19 6.44
N GLU A 450 48.20 -1.52 6.34
CA GLU A 450 49.30 -2.46 6.58
C GLU A 450 50.43 -2.31 5.55
N ALA A 451 50.11 -2.11 4.27
CA ALA A 451 51.12 -1.88 3.25
C ALA A 451 51.93 -0.61 3.54
N LEU A 452 51.25 0.48 3.93
CA LEU A 452 51.91 1.74 4.29
C LEU A 452 52.72 1.62 5.58
N LYS A 453 52.18 0.93 6.58
CA LYS A 453 52.86 0.64 7.84
C LYS A 453 54.14 -0.18 7.64
N LYS A 454 54.10 -1.25 6.83
CA LYS A 454 55.28 -2.07 6.51
C LYS A 454 56.39 -1.24 5.85
N LEU A 455 56.03 -0.31 4.96
CA LEU A 455 56.97 0.61 4.35
C LEU A 455 57.54 1.61 5.37
N ALA A 456 56.69 2.16 6.24
CA ALA A 456 57.09 3.09 7.30
C ALA A 456 57.97 2.42 8.38
N GLU A 457 57.75 1.14 8.69
CA GLU A 457 58.57 0.37 9.62
C GLU A 457 59.83 -0.22 8.94
N GLY A 458 59.90 -0.17 7.61
CA GLY A 458 61.00 -0.76 6.83
C GLY A 458 61.07 -2.27 6.94
N ALA A 459 59.92 -2.90 7.22
CA ALA A 459 59.78 -4.32 7.51
C ALA A 459 60.05 -5.26 6.32
N ASN A 460 60.48 -4.73 5.16
CA ASN A 460 61.09 -5.52 4.09
C ASN A 460 62.56 -5.87 4.37
N ALA A 461 63.08 -5.58 5.56
CA ALA A 461 64.39 -6.01 6.05
C ALA A 461 64.40 -7.50 6.47
N GLY A 462 64.10 -8.39 5.53
CA GLY A 462 64.51 -9.80 5.65
C GLY A 462 66.02 -9.90 5.44
N TYR A 463 66.69 -10.85 6.10
CA TYR A 463 68.15 -11.07 6.09
C TYR A 463 68.81 -11.14 4.69
N PHE A 464 68.04 -11.25 3.60
CA PHE A 464 68.51 -11.30 2.21
C PHE A 464 67.92 -10.22 1.27
N SER A 465 67.07 -9.31 1.76
CA SER A 465 66.51 -8.22 0.94
C SER A 465 67.19 -6.91 1.30
N ARG A 466 67.85 -6.28 0.30
CA ARG A 466 68.23 -4.86 0.41
C ARG A 466 67.00 -4.08 0.85
N THR A 467 67.17 -3.20 1.85
CA THR A 467 66.15 -2.22 2.23
C THR A 467 65.60 -1.59 0.96
N ALA A 468 64.29 -1.72 0.72
CA ALA A 468 63.66 -0.99 -0.38
C ALA A 468 63.82 0.49 -0.05
N ALA A 469 64.79 1.15 -0.70
CA ALA A 469 65.06 2.55 -0.47
C ALA A 469 63.82 3.35 -0.87
N THR A 470 63.20 3.99 0.11
CA THR A 470 62.17 5.00 -0.10
C THR A 470 62.83 6.17 -0.84
N THR A 471 62.49 6.36 -2.11
CA THR A 471 62.95 7.50 -2.90
C THR A 471 61.92 8.63 -2.81
N ASP A 472 62.36 9.88 -3.02
CA ASP A 472 61.48 11.06 -3.08
C ASP A 472 60.28 10.85 -4.01
N ALA A 473 60.50 10.20 -5.16
CA ALA A 473 59.46 9.90 -6.14
C ALA A 473 58.39 8.93 -5.59
N VAL A 474 58.81 7.90 -4.85
CA VAL A 474 57.88 6.93 -4.23
C VAL A 474 57.05 7.61 -3.15
N VAL A 475 57.67 8.42 -2.28
CA VAL A 475 56.95 9.15 -1.22
C VAL A 475 55.97 10.15 -1.81
N SER A 476 56.38 10.89 -2.86
CA SER A 476 55.49 11.82 -3.58
C SER A 476 54.29 11.10 -4.20
N ASN A 477 54.49 9.93 -4.82
CA ASN A 477 53.41 9.15 -5.41
C ASN A 477 52.43 8.60 -4.36
N ILE A 478 52.92 8.14 -3.21
CA ILE A 478 52.07 7.72 -2.09
C ILE A 478 51.23 8.90 -1.58
N CYS A 479 51.83 10.08 -1.44
CA CYS A 479 51.12 11.30 -1.04
C CYS A 479 50.00 11.65 -2.04
N LYS A 480 50.27 11.60 -3.35
CA LYS A 480 49.25 11.82 -4.38
C LYS A 480 48.11 10.80 -4.31
N ARG A 481 48.43 9.50 -4.16
CA ARG A 481 47.43 8.43 -3.99
C ARG A 481 46.57 8.64 -2.74
N TYR A 482 47.18 9.07 -1.63
CA TYR A 482 46.48 9.42 -0.41
C TYR A 482 45.51 10.58 -0.61
N VAL A 483 45.94 11.67 -1.26
CA VAL A 483 45.09 12.82 -1.57
C VAL A 483 43.88 12.41 -2.41
N VAL A 484 44.10 11.64 -3.49
CA VAL A 484 43.01 11.17 -4.36
C VAL A 484 42.00 10.34 -3.58
N MET A 485 42.48 9.41 -2.75
CA MET A 485 41.61 8.56 -1.92
C MET A 485 40.83 9.40 -0.90
N PHE A 486 41.50 10.31 -0.19
CA PHE A 486 40.88 11.18 0.80
C PHE A 486 39.79 12.05 0.17
N ASN A 487 40.11 12.76 -0.91
CA ASN A 487 39.16 13.63 -1.60
C ASN A 487 37.97 12.85 -2.19
N SER A 488 38.22 11.65 -2.73
CA SER A 488 37.15 10.78 -3.23
C SER A 488 36.21 10.35 -2.10
N PHE A 489 36.75 9.97 -0.94
CA PHE A 489 35.95 9.55 0.22
C PHE A 489 35.13 10.71 0.78
N VAL A 490 35.71 11.91 0.88
CA VAL A 490 34.99 13.12 1.29
C VAL A 490 33.87 13.44 0.31
N THR A 491 34.12 13.34 -1.00
CA THR A 491 33.08 13.59 -2.03
C THR A 491 31.92 12.59 -1.93
N LEU A 492 32.24 11.33 -1.63
CA LEU A 492 31.26 10.24 -1.48
C LEU A 492 30.58 10.23 -0.11
N THR A 493 30.97 11.08 0.84
CA THR A 493 30.45 11.06 2.21
C THR A 493 29.71 12.36 2.48
N GLU A 494 28.38 12.29 2.52
CA GLU A 494 27.54 13.47 2.80
C GLU A 494 27.41 13.75 4.30
N GLN A 495 27.50 12.71 5.14
CA GLN A 495 27.33 12.81 6.59
C GLN A 495 28.67 12.83 7.32
N THR A 496 28.87 13.84 8.18
CA THR A 496 30.11 14.00 8.95
C THR A 496 30.32 12.93 10.04
N GLU A 497 29.29 12.16 10.37
CA GLU A 497 29.27 11.18 11.47
C GLU A 497 29.64 9.75 11.04
N GLU A 498 30.13 9.54 9.82
CA GLU A 498 30.56 8.22 9.34
C GLU A 498 31.92 7.79 9.94
N THR A 499 31.89 7.47 11.23
CA THR A 499 33.06 7.17 12.06
C THR A 499 33.96 6.08 11.47
N MET A 500 33.41 5.06 10.83
CA MET A 500 34.18 3.96 10.24
C MET A 500 35.04 4.42 9.06
N ILE A 501 34.52 5.23 8.14
CA ILE A 501 35.27 5.72 6.98
C ILE A 501 36.41 6.63 7.44
N PHE A 502 36.08 7.63 8.25
CA PHE A 502 37.07 8.61 8.72
C PHE A 502 38.10 8.01 9.69
N SER A 503 37.75 6.96 10.44
CA SER A 503 38.72 6.20 11.26
C SER A 503 39.78 5.49 10.40
N ASN A 504 39.38 4.90 9.27
CA ASN A 504 40.33 4.27 8.35
C ASN A 504 41.24 5.31 7.67
N LEU A 505 40.69 6.46 7.24
CA LEU A 505 41.48 7.57 6.69
C LEU A 505 42.46 8.16 7.72
N LEU A 506 42.03 8.27 8.99
CA LEU A 506 42.87 8.72 10.10
C LEU A 506 44.07 7.79 10.32
N ARG A 507 43.85 6.47 10.26
CA ARG A 507 44.93 5.47 10.37
C ARG A 507 45.92 5.60 9.21
N LEU A 508 45.43 5.76 7.97
CA LEU A 508 46.29 5.99 6.81
C LEU A 508 47.14 7.26 6.97
N ARG A 509 46.54 8.35 7.44
CA ARG A 509 47.24 9.61 7.73
C ARG A 509 48.37 9.41 8.74
N GLN A 510 48.11 8.69 9.82
CA GLN A 510 49.11 8.42 10.87
C GLN A 510 50.31 7.64 10.30
N GLU A 511 50.08 6.62 9.48
CA GLU A 511 51.15 5.86 8.85
C GLU A 511 51.88 6.66 7.75
N LEU A 512 51.18 7.54 7.03
CA LEU A 512 51.78 8.45 6.05
C LEU A 512 52.72 9.46 6.73
N ALA A 513 52.30 10.07 7.84
CA ALA A 513 53.12 11.01 8.60
C ALA A 513 54.40 10.33 9.14
N LYS A 514 54.28 9.08 9.63
CA LYS A 514 55.44 8.27 10.04
C LYS A 514 56.39 7.99 8.89
N LEU A 515 55.86 7.61 7.72
CA LEU A 515 56.66 7.37 6.51
C LEU A 515 57.47 8.61 6.11
N ILE A 516 56.84 9.79 6.06
CA ILE A 516 57.50 11.05 5.69
C ILE A 516 58.61 11.39 6.70
N THR A 517 58.34 11.21 7.99
CA THR A 517 59.31 11.45 9.06
C THR A 517 60.53 10.55 8.92
N ARG A 518 60.32 9.23 8.74
CA ARG A 518 61.40 8.27 8.53
C ARG A 518 62.20 8.53 7.26
N HIS A 519 61.53 8.82 6.15
CA HIS A 519 62.19 9.09 4.88
C HIS A 519 63.16 10.27 5.02
N THR A 520 62.71 11.34 5.66
CA THR A 520 63.49 12.57 5.85
C THR A 520 64.54 12.45 6.96
N GLU A 521 64.41 11.51 7.90
CA GLU A 521 65.46 11.16 8.87
C GLU A 521 66.73 10.60 8.24
N GLN A 522 66.67 10.08 7.02
CA GLN A 522 67.85 9.61 6.28
C GLN A 522 68.72 10.77 5.78
N ILE A 523 68.21 12.01 5.78
CA ILE A 523 68.93 13.21 5.34
C ILE A 523 69.75 13.77 6.52
N SER A 524 71.08 13.82 6.36
CA SER A 524 71.99 14.25 7.43
C SER A 524 71.97 15.75 7.73
N ASP A 525 71.83 16.62 6.70
CA ASP A 525 71.80 18.07 6.91
C ASP A 525 70.43 18.52 7.44
N PRO A 526 70.36 19.21 8.60
CA PRO A 526 69.09 19.57 9.23
C PRO A 526 68.26 20.56 8.39
N VAL A 527 68.91 21.43 7.60
CA VAL A 527 68.21 22.39 6.72
C VAL A 527 67.60 21.65 5.53
N SER A 528 68.37 20.78 4.88
CA SER A 528 67.90 19.94 3.76
C SER A 528 66.78 18.99 4.19
N LYS A 529 66.87 18.42 5.41
CA LYS A 529 65.82 17.60 6.02
C LYS A 529 64.51 18.38 6.16
N ALA A 530 64.55 19.55 6.80
CA ALA A 530 63.36 20.37 7.02
C ALA A 530 62.78 20.91 5.69
N THR A 531 63.62 21.20 4.71
CA THR A 531 63.21 21.62 3.35
C THR A 531 62.48 20.50 2.61
N SER A 532 63.00 19.26 2.67
CA SER A 532 62.34 18.09 2.09
C SER A 532 60.98 17.82 2.75
N GLN A 533 60.89 17.92 4.08
CA GLN A 533 59.61 17.81 4.81
C GLN A 533 58.60 18.86 4.36
N SER A 534 58.99 20.14 4.31
CA SER A 534 58.11 21.25 3.87
C SER A 534 57.62 21.03 2.43
N THR A 535 58.50 20.59 1.52
CA THR A 535 58.13 20.30 0.12
C THR A 535 57.05 19.22 0.01
N VAL A 536 57.18 18.14 0.80
CA VAL A 536 56.19 17.04 0.79
C VAL A 536 54.85 17.50 1.38
N TYR A 537 54.88 18.24 2.50
CA TYR A 537 53.66 18.75 3.14
C TYR A 537 52.94 19.79 2.26
N GLU A 538 53.69 20.66 1.59
CA GLU A 538 53.12 21.62 0.63
C GLU A 538 52.44 20.91 -0.54
N GLY A 539 53.05 19.84 -1.07
CA GLY A 539 52.43 19.00 -2.10
C GLY A 539 51.14 18.33 -1.65
N LEU A 540 51.07 17.85 -0.40
CA LEU A 540 49.85 17.31 0.20
C LEU A 540 48.77 18.38 0.34
N LEU A 541 49.11 19.55 0.89
CA LEU A 541 48.20 20.68 1.07
C LEU A 541 47.64 21.18 -0.25
N GLN A 542 48.50 21.32 -1.27
CA GLN A 542 48.07 21.68 -2.62
C GLN A 542 47.11 20.63 -3.20
N GLY A 543 47.34 19.35 -2.93
CA GLY A 543 46.45 18.28 -3.35
C GLY A 543 45.09 18.29 -2.65
N LEU A 544 45.07 18.47 -1.33
CA LEU A 544 43.85 18.47 -0.51
C LEU A 544 42.99 19.72 -0.74
N SER A 545 43.61 20.86 -1.08
CA SER A 545 42.92 22.12 -1.36
C SER A 545 42.39 22.25 -2.78
N LYS A 546 42.67 21.28 -3.67
CA LYS A 546 42.12 21.27 -5.03
C LYS A 546 40.63 20.88 -5.01
N GLY A 547 39.77 21.88 -5.16
CA GLY A 547 38.32 21.73 -5.34
C GLY A 547 37.50 22.46 -4.29
N THR A 548 36.66 23.41 -4.71
CA THR A 548 35.86 24.31 -3.85
C THR A 548 34.86 23.59 -2.94
N HIS A 549 34.28 22.48 -3.37
CA HIS A 549 33.35 21.68 -2.57
C HIS A 549 34.04 20.87 -1.46
N LEU A 550 35.30 20.46 -1.68
CA LEU A 550 36.06 19.66 -0.72
C LEU A 550 36.47 20.49 0.50
N THR A 551 36.73 21.78 0.33
CA THR A 551 37.12 22.68 1.42
C THR A 551 35.96 23.08 2.36
N ALA A 552 34.71 22.86 1.95
CA ALA A 552 33.54 23.13 2.79
C ALA A 552 33.28 22.02 3.84
N HIS A 553 33.77 20.80 3.60
CA HIS A 553 33.52 19.66 4.48
C HIS A 553 34.40 19.72 5.74
N LEU A 554 33.79 19.60 6.94
CA LEU A 554 34.50 19.75 8.22
C LEU A 554 35.71 18.81 8.37
N LYS A 555 35.60 17.55 7.91
CA LYS A 555 36.74 16.61 7.96
C LYS A 555 37.88 16.98 7.03
N SER A 556 37.58 17.60 5.90
CA SER A 556 38.61 18.11 4.99
C SER A 556 39.34 19.29 5.61
N GLN A 557 38.62 20.21 6.26
CA GLN A 557 39.22 21.32 7.01
C GLN A 557 40.13 20.83 8.14
N GLN A 558 39.70 19.80 8.89
CA GLN A 558 40.52 19.17 9.94
C GLN A 558 41.80 18.54 9.36
N GLU A 559 41.70 17.92 8.19
CA GLU A 559 42.84 17.31 7.52
C GLU A 559 43.83 18.36 7.01
N ILE A 560 43.33 19.41 6.36
CA ILE A 560 44.13 20.55 5.88
C ILE A 560 44.84 21.23 7.06
N ALA A 561 44.13 21.48 8.16
CA ALA A 561 44.71 22.10 9.36
C ALA A 561 45.84 21.24 9.96
N TYR A 562 45.69 19.92 9.97
CA TYR A 562 46.73 19.00 10.45
C TYR A 562 48.02 19.11 9.63
N TRP A 563 47.92 19.03 8.29
CA TRP A 563 49.09 19.14 7.43
C TRP A 563 49.69 20.55 7.41
N ALA A 564 48.86 21.60 7.55
CA ALA A 564 49.30 22.99 7.63
C ALA A 564 50.16 23.24 8.88
N ASN A 565 49.77 22.68 10.03
CA ASN A 565 50.56 22.79 11.26
C ASN A 565 51.95 22.13 11.09
N LEU A 566 52.02 20.95 10.46
CA LEU A 566 53.30 20.27 10.20
C LEU A 566 54.19 21.01 9.20
N GLU A 567 53.58 21.63 8.19
CA GLU A 567 54.26 22.50 7.21
C GLU A 567 54.87 23.72 7.91
N GLU A 568 54.10 24.40 8.75
CA GLU A 568 54.56 25.57 9.49
C GLU A 568 55.69 25.21 10.47
N GLU A 569 55.58 24.08 11.17
CA GLU A 569 56.66 23.56 12.03
C GLU A 569 57.94 23.27 11.25
N ALA A 570 57.84 22.70 10.04
CA ALA A 570 58.98 22.46 9.18
C ALA A 570 59.64 23.79 8.73
N ARG A 571 58.85 24.79 8.32
CA ARG A 571 59.35 26.13 7.97
C ARG A 571 60.05 26.82 9.14
N ARG A 572 59.47 26.75 10.34
CA ARG A 572 60.09 27.30 11.56
C ARG A 572 61.45 26.66 11.84
N LYS A 573 61.59 25.35 11.62
CA LYS A 573 62.88 24.63 11.78
C LYS A 573 63.92 25.10 10.75
N ILE A 574 63.53 25.37 9.50
CA ILE A 574 64.43 25.92 8.47
C ILE A 574 64.97 27.29 8.92
N VAL A 575 64.10 28.19 9.36
CA VAL A 575 64.49 29.54 9.81
C VAL A 575 65.41 29.47 11.03
N ALA A 576 65.05 28.67 12.05
CA ALA A 576 65.83 28.54 13.27
C ALA A 576 67.24 27.96 13.01
N THR A 577 67.36 26.95 12.15
CA THR A 577 68.65 26.33 11.82
C THR A 577 69.53 27.24 10.95
N ASN A 578 68.95 28.02 10.04
CA ASN A 578 69.67 29.02 9.26
C ASN A 578 70.17 30.19 10.13
N GLN A 579 69.37 30.65 11.10
CA GLN A 579 69.80 31.68 12.06
C GLN A 579 70.95 31.19 12.96
N LEU A 580 70.94 29.91 13.35
CA LEU A 580 72.05 29.29 14.09
C LEU A 580 73.32 29.14 13.24
N LYS A 581 73.19 28.80 11.95
CA LYS A 581 74.32 28.77 11.00
C LYS A 581 74.89 30.16 10.72
N SER A 582 74.06 31.21 10.73
CA SER A 582 74.49 32.60 10.53
C SER A 582 75.14 33.25 11.76
N ARG A 583 74.94 32.67 12.96
CA ARG A 583 75.52 33.14 14.23
C ARG A 583 76.82 32.42 14.61
N ARG A 584 77.17 31.35 13.91
CA ARG A 584 78.47 30.67 13.96
C ARG A 584 79.33 31.17 12.81
#